data_AF-A0A6N8FAY7-F1
#
_entry.id   AF-A0A6N8FAY7-F1
#
_cell.length_a   1.000
_cell.length_b   1.000
_cell.length_c   1.000
_cell.angle_alpha   90.00
_cell.angle_beta   90.00
_cell.angle_gamma   90.00
#
_symmetry.space_group_name_H-M   'P 1'
#
loop_
_entity.id
_entity.type
_entity.pdbx_description
1 polymer ?
#
loop_
_entity_poly.entity_id
_entity_poly.type
_entity_poly.pdbx_seq_one_letter_code
_entity_poly.pdbx_strand_id
1 'polypeptide(L)'
;MSKLVTPNLDDLVLDADLVKEYLEQNLDFFAKYPELVNQLQITHVSRGAVSLLEKRQEMQRAKITQLEEELTTLIGNARVNEVIFKAISEIYIALVGCDSIQQLEDTVNKICQEHLYLVQFRLLQPQDEAYLHLQAKLGDRGTYLGRVSQELMEVVFDEKAQSIALIEVVHESEDTEEIFGIAAFGAKDADHFQPQMDTFFIRELARLLSRHFVHLVR
;
A
#
# COMPACT_ATOMS: atom_id res chain seq x y z
N MET A 1 66.36 39.01 23.99
CA MET A 1 65.81 40.31 23.52
C MET A 1 64.65 40.05 22.58
N SER A 2 63.43 39.92 23.10
CA SER A 2 62.22 40.26 22.34
C SER A 2 61.14 40.52 23.37
N LYS A 3 60.78 41.80 23.54
CA LYS A 3 59.78 42.25 24.50
C LYS A 3 58.43 41.66 24.08
N LEU A 4 57.84 40.82 24.92
CA LEU A 4 56.42 40.52 24.85
C LEU A 4 55.69 41.82 25.21
N VAL A 5 55.33 42.57 24.18
CA VAL A 5 54.36 43.65 24.29
C VAL A 5 53.04 42.97 24.62
N THR A 6 52.68 42.93 25.90
CA THR A 6 51.29 42.75 26.30
C THR A 6 50.56 44.01 25.82
N PRO A 7 49.71 43.94 24.78
CA PRO A 7 48.99 45.11 24.35
C PRO A 7 48.09 45.56 25.50
N ASN A 8 48.25 46.82 25.93
CA ASN A 8 47.32 47.44 26.84
C ASN A 8 45.98 47.60 26.09
N LEU A 9 45.00 46.76 26.40
CA LEU A 9 43.72 46.67 25.69
C LEU A 9 42.73 47.78 26.10
N ASP A 10 43.05 48.56 27.12
CA ASP A 10 42.15 49.58 27.68
C ASP A 10 41.95 50.79 26.74
N ASP A 11 42.87 51.04 25.80
CA ASP A 11 42.81 52.15 24.82
C ASP A 11 42.47 51.69 23.39
N LEU A 12 42.27 50.38 23.17
CA LEU A 12 41.88 49.88 21.84
C LEU A 12 40.36 49.94 21.70
N VAL A 13 39.87 50.96 21.00
CA VAL A 13 38.52 50.94 20.42
C VAL A 13 38.54 49.91 19.28
N LEU A 14 38.39 48.62 19.62
CA LEU A 14 38.16 47.60 18.60
C LEU A 14 36.75 47.78 18.06
N ASP A 15 36.68 47.94 16.74
CA ASP A 15 35.41 47.87 16.04
C ASP A 15 34.86 46.44 16.16
N ALA A 16 33.58 46.34 16.50
CA ALA A 16 32.90 45.07 16.71
C ALA A 16 32.88 44.24 15.41
N ASP A 17 32.80 44.91 14.25
CA ASP A 17 32.83 44.24 12.95
C ASP A 17 34.20 43.61 12.67
N LEU A 18 35.28 44.21 13.16
CA LEU A 18 36.63 43.71 12.98
C LEU A 18 36.92 42.51 13.90
N VAL A 19 36.35 42.50 15.11
CA VAL A 19 36.35 41.31 16.00
C VAL A 19 35.58 40.16 15.38
N LYS A 20 34.41 40.45 14.78
CA LYS A 20 33.56 39.46 14.12
C LYS A 20 34.29 38.81 12.95
N GLU A 21 34.83 39.61 12.04
CA GLU A 21 35.53 39.12 10.85
C GLU A 21 36.78 38.30 11.24
N TYR A 22 37.47 38.69 12.31
CA TYR A 22 38.59 37.94 12.87
C TYR A 22 38.17 36.56 13.41
N LEU A 23 37.06 36.47 14.15
CA LEU A 23 36.54 35.20 14.67
C LEU A 23 35.99 34.29 13.56
N GLU A 24 35.39 34.85 12.52
CA GLU A 24 34.91 34.10 11.35
C GLU A 24 36.07 33.47 10.56
N GLN A 25 37.21 34.16 10.46
CA GLN A 25 38.41 33.64 9.80
C GLN A 25 39.23 32.66 10.66
N ASN A 26 38.99 32.62 11.97
CA ASN A 26 39.73 31.78 12.93
C ASN A 26 38.78 30.95 13.80
N LEU A 27 38.09 29.99 13.16
CA LEU A 27 37.08 29.14 13.80
C LEU A 27 37.62 28.21 14.91
N ASP A 28 38.93 28.01 14.96
CA ASP A 28 39.63 27.20 15.97
C ASP A 28 40.06 28.01 17.21
N PHE A 29 39.77 29.31 17.24
CA PHE A 29 40.15 30.23 18.32
C PHE A 29 39.67 29.75 19.70
N PHE A 30 38.40 29.31 19.81
CA PHE A 30 37.86 28.80 21.07
C PHE A 30 38.35 27.39 21.44
N ALA A 31 38.85 26.62 20.46
CA ALA A 31 39.51 25.35 20.74
C ALA A 31 40.92 25.57 21.32
N LYS A 32 41.60 26.64 20.90
CA LYS A 32 42.92 27.05 21.41
C LYS A 32 42.86 27.74 22.78
N TYR A 33 41.74 28.38 23.11
CA TYR A 33 41.53 29.07 24.38
C TYR A 33 40.22 28.63 25.09
N PRO A 34 40.15 27.37 25.57
CA PRO A 34 38.94 26.82 26.20
C PRO A 34 38.57 27.51 27.52
N GLU A 35 39.53 28.13 28.20
CA GLU A 35 39.33 28.93 29.42
C GLU A 35 38.34 30.10 29.20
N LEU A 36 38.35 30.70 28.00
CA LEU A 36 37.46 31.80 27.62
C LEU A 36 35.99 31.34 27.49
N VAL A 37 35.77 30.09 27.08
CA VAL A 37 34.42 29.52 26.92
C VAL A 37 33.72 29.41 28.29
N ASN A 38 34.48 29.09 29.34
CA ASN A 38 33.94 28.99 30.71
C ASN A 38 33.68 30.35 31.36
N GLN A 39 34.37 31.41 30.92
CA GLN A 39 34.23 32.77 31.46
C GLN A 39 33.22 33.62 30.69
N LEU A 40 32.90 33.25 29.44
CA LEU A 40 31.85 33.88 28.65
C LEU A 40 30.48 33.52 29.24
N GLN A 41 29.88 34.45 29.98
CA GLN A 41 28.46 34.39 30.32
C GLN A 41 27.64 34.69 29.05
N ILE A 42 27.48 33.68 28.20
CA ILE A 42 26.52 33.73 27.09
C ILE A 42 25.14 33.68 27.73
N THR A 43 24.58 34.86 28.00
CA THR A 43 23.17 34.97 28.33
C THR A 43 22.42 34.53 27.08
N HIS A 44 21.68 33.43 27.17
CA HIS A 44 20.88 32.88 26.06
C HIS A 44 19.72 33.85 25.78
N VAL A 45 19.98 34.94 25.05
CA VAL A 45 18.96 35.97 24.73
C VAL A 45 18.17 35.64 23.45
N SER A 46 18.54 34.62 22.68
CA SER A 46 17.85 34.32 21.42
C SER A 46 16.87 33.15 21.51
N ARG A 47 15.61 33.46 21.87
CA ARG A 47 14.45 32.84 21.19
C ARG A 47 14.59 33.17 19.70
N GLY A 48 15.11 32.27 18.86
CA GLY A 48 15.03 32.47 17.42
C GLY A 48 16.07 31.81 16.52
N ALA A 49 17.21 31.33 17.02
CA ALA A 49 18.17 30.58 16.21
C ALA A 49 18.08 29.09 16.58
N VAL A 50 17.23 28.33 15.88
CA VAL A 50 17.20 26.87 16.00
C VAL A 50 18.55 26.34 15.55
N SER A 51 19.24 25.56 16.39
CA SER A 51 20.52 24.95 16.01
C SER A 51 20.31 24.08 14.78
N LEU A 52 21.15 24.23 13.75
CA LEU A 52 21.08 23.37 12.55
C LEU A 52 21.15 21.88 12.90
N LEU A 53 21.80 21.54 14.01
CA LEU A 53 21.84 20.19 14.55
C LEU A 53 20.48 19.74 15.10
N GLU A 54 19.80 20.59 15.88
CA GLU A 54 18.45 20.32 16.37
C GLU A 54 17.46 20.18 15.21
N LYS A 55 17.55 21.06 14.19
CA LYS A 55 16.70 20.97 13.00
C LYS A 55 16.98 19.70 12.19
N ARG A 56 18.24 19.30 12.06
CA ARG A 56 18.62 18.02 11.45
C ARG A 56 18.10 16.82 12.24
N GLN A 57 18.18 16.85 13.57
CA GLN A 57 17.66 15.80 14.43
C GLN A 57 16.14 15.69 14.34
N GLU A 58 15.43 16.82 14.31
CA GLU A 58 13.98 16.88 14.11
C GLU A 58 13.59 16.26 12.76
N MET A 59 14.25 16.68 11.66
CA MET A 59 14.00 16.11 10.33
C MET A 59 14.30 14.60 10.27
N GLN A 60 15.36 14.14 10.94
CA GLN A 60 15.71 12.73 10.98
C GLN A 60 14.67 11.92 11.77
N ARG A 61 14.18 12.44 12.90
CA ARG A 61 13.08 11.80 13.65
C ARG A 61 11.81 11.73 12.81
N ALA A 62 11.43 12.82 12.14
CA ALA A 62 10.28 12.83 11.25
C ALA A 62 10.43 11.77 10.13
N LYS A 63 11.64 11.63 9.55
CA LYS A 63 11.88 10.62 8.53
C LYS A 63 11.82 9.19 9.08
N ILE A 64 12.31 8.95 10.29
CA ILE A 64 12.20 7.64 10.96
C ILE A 64 10.72 7.29 11.15
N THR A 65 9.92 8.19 11.70
CA THR A 65 8.48 7.96 11.89
C THR A 65 7.77 7.67 10.57
N GLN A 66 8.06 8.44 9.51
CA GLN A 66 7.52 8.17 8.18
C GLN A 66 7.89 6.77 7.68
N LEU A 67 9.15 6.34 7.84
CA LEU A 67 9.59 5.02 7.41
C LEU A 67 8.95 3.89 8.23
N GLU A 68 8.71 4.11 9.53
CA GLU A 68 7.99 3.15 10.39
C GLU A 68 6.52 2.99 9.96
N GLU A 69 5.86 4.08 9.57
CA GLU A 69 4.50 4.06 9.01
C GLU A 69 4.44 3.33 7.65
N GLU A 70 5.39 3.62 6.75
CA GLU A 70 5.52 2.94 5.45
C GLU A 70 5.76 1.43 5.65
N LEU A 71 6.65 1.05 6.56
CA LEU A 71 6.94 -0.35 6.89
C LEU A 71 5.72 -1.05 7.49
N THR A 72 4.99 -0.40 8.38
CA THR A 72 3.76 -0.95 8.97
C THR A 72 2.72 -1.22 7.89
N THR A 73 2.60 -0.31 6.91
CA THR A 73 1.70 -0.47 5.76
C THR A 73 2.14 -1.64 4.88
N LEU A 74 3.44 -1.77 4.59
CA LEU A 74 3.98 -2.88 3.82
C LEU A 74 3.73 -4.24 4.50
N ILE A 75 3.94 -4.34 5.81
CA ILE A 75 3.64 -5.55 6.59
C ILE A 75 2.14 -5.86 6.56
N GLY A 76 1.29 -4.83 6.70
CA GLY A 76 -0.16 -4.97 6.59
C GLY A 76 -0.57 -5.57 5.24
N ASN A 77 -0.05 -5.01 4.14
CA ASN A 77 -0.30 -5.52 2.79
C ASN A 77 0.23 -6.93 2.59
N ALA A 78 1.42 -7.25 3.10
CA ALA A 78 2.00 -8.59 3.02
C ALA A 78 1.11 -9.64 3.71
N ARG A 79 0.54 -9.29 4.88
CA ARG A 79 -0.39 -10.17 5.60
C ARG A 79 -1.69 -10.39 4.83
N VAL A 80 -2.26 -9.34 4.23
CA VAL A 80 -3.46 -9.47 3.38
C VAL A 80 -3.17 -10.38 2.19
N ASN A 81 -2.04 -10.17 1.51
CA ASN A 81 -1.62 -11.00 0.39
C ASN A 81 -1.40 -12.47 0.78
N GLU A 82 -0.83 -12.74 1.95
CA GLU A 82 -0.65 -14.09 2.48
C GLU A 82 -1.99 -14.80 2.70
N VAL A 83 -2.98 -14.09 3.26
CA VAL A 83 -4.34 -14.62 3.45
C VAL A 83 -4.99 -14.93 2.10
N ILE A 84 -4.88 -14.04 1.12
CA ILE A 84 -5.43 -14.25 -0.22
C ILE A 84 -4.76 -15.47 -0.89
N PHE A 85 -3.43 -15.55 -0.83
CA PHE A 85 -2.68 -16.65 -1.40
C PHE A 85 -3.07 -18.00 -0.78
N LYS A 86 -3.24 -18.04 0.55
CA LYS A 86 -3.68 -19.23 1.26
C LYS A 86 -5.09 -19.65 0.84
N ALA A 87 -6.03 -18.72 0.78
CA ALA A 87 -7.40 -19.00 0.35
C ALA A 87 -7.44 -19.57 -1.08
N ILE A 88 -6.67 -18.98 -2.00
CA ILE A 88 -6.59 -19.49 -3.38
C ILE A 88 -5.96 -20.89 -3.38
N SER A 89 -4.89 -21.12 -2.61
CA SER A 89 -4.26 -22.44 -2.44
C SER A 89 -5.23 -23.51 -1.94
N GLU A 90 -6.15 -23.13 -1.05
CA GLU A 90 -7.21 -24.04 -0.58
C GLU A 90 -8.26 -24.28 -1.66
N ILE A 91 -8.66 -23.23 -2.41
CA ILE A 91 -9.55 -23.37 -3.58
C ILE A 91 -8.94 -24.33 -4.60
N TYR A 92 -7.65 -24.17 -4.94
CA TYR A 92 -6.91 -25.06 -5.85
C TYR A 92 -7.10 -26.54 -5.49
N ILE A 93 -6.89 -26.88 -4.22
CA ILE A 93 -6.98 -28.27 -3.75
C ILE A 93 -8.43 -28.75 -3.78
N ALA A 94 -9.36 -27.89 -3.37
CA ALA A 94 -10.76 -28.25 -3.26
C ALA A 94 -11.44 -28.44 -4.64
N LEU A 95 -10.99 -27.71 -5.66
CA LEU A 95 -11.48 -27.84 -7.04
C LEU A 95 -11.18 -29.22 -7.65
N VAL A 96 -10.10 -29.90 -7.24
CA VAL A 96 -9.73 -31.24 -7.75
C VAL A 96 -10.79 -32.30 -7.44
N GLY A 97 -11.57 -32.12 -6.38
CA GLY A 97 -12.63 -33.05 -5.98
C GLY A 97 -14.05 -32.62 -6.36
N CYS A 98 -14.21 -31.57 -7.16
CA CYS A 98 -15.54 -31.08 -7.56
C CYS A 98 -16.00 -31.78 -8.84
N ASP A 99 -17.19 -32.40 -8.80
CA ASP A 99 -17.79 -33.13 -9.92
C ASP A 99 -18.92 -32.34 -10.61
N SER A 100 -19.23 -31.13 -10.12
CA SER A 100 -20.26 -30.27 -10.70
C SER A 100 -19.99 -28.78 -10.46
N ILE A 101 -20.60 -27.93 -11.28
CA ILE A 101 -20.52 -26.46 -11.15
C ILE A 101 -21.08 -26.01 -9.79
N GLN A 102 -22.19 -26.60 -9.35
CA GLN A 102 -22.80 -26.27 -8.05
C GLN A 102 -21.85 -26.57 -6.89
N GLN A 103 -21.22 -27.75 -6.88
CA GLN A 103 -20.23 -28.09 -5.85
C GLN A 103 -19.03 -27.16 -5.86
N LEU A 104 -18.59 -26.75 -7.05
CA LEU A 104 -17.51 -25.78 -7.22
C LEU A 104 -17.91 -24.43 -6.62
N GLU A 105 -19.10 -23.92 -6.94
CA GLU A 105 -19.59 -22.66 -6.39
C GLU A 105 -19.70 -22.72 -4.87
N ASP A 106 -20.29 -23.77 -4.31
CA ASP A 106 -20.43 -23.97 -2.86
C ASP A 106 -19.07 -24.01 -2.16
N THR A 107 -18.10 -24.69 -2.76
CA THR A 107 -16.76 -24.85 -2.22
C THR A 107 -15.99 -23.53 -2.23
N VAL A 108 -16.02 -22.81 -3.35
CA VAL A 108 -15.39 -21.48 -3.47
C VAL A 108 -16.06 -20.50 -2.51
N ASN A 109 -17.39 -20.49 -2.44
CA ASN A 109 -18.16 -19.67 -1.50
C ASN A 109 -17.70 -19.87 -0.06
N LYS A 110 -17.61 -21.13 0.38
CA LYS A 110 -17.18 -21.45 1.74
C LYS A 110 -15.80 -20.88 2.06
N ILE A 111 -14.82 -21.09 1.17
CA ILE A 111 -13.43 -20.62 1.39
C ILE A 111 -13.37 -19.08 1.36
N CYS A 112 -14.10 -18.46 0.44
CA CYS A 112 -14.21 -17.01 0.32
C CYS A 112 -14.84 -16.36 1.57
N GLN A 113 -15.86 -16.98 2.16
CA GLN A 113 -16.49 -16.53 3.41
C GLN A 113 -15.58 -16.72 4.63
N GLU A 114 -14.89 -17.87 4.71
CA GLU A 114 -14.02 -18.21 5.85
C GLU A 114 -12.74 -17.36 5.88
N HIS A 115 -12.16 -17.04 4.71
CA HIS A 115 -10.83 -16.45 4.63
C HIS A 115 -10.75 -15.06 4.01
N LEU A 116 -11.70 -14.65 3.16
CA LEU A 116 -11.58 -13.43 2.36
C LEU A 116 -12.59 -12.33 2.74
N TYR A 117 -13.43 -12.55 3.76
CA TYR A 117 -14.52 -11.65 4.14
C TYR A 117 -15.48 -11.33 2.99
N LEU A 118 -15.54 -12.23 2.00
CA LEU A 118 -16.46 -12.14 0.89
C LEU A 118 -17.80 -12.73 1.32
N VAL A 119 -18.85 -12.19 0.73
CA VAL A 119 -20.23 -12.56 1.03
C VAL A 119 -20.63 -13.74 0.16
N GLN A 120 -20.43 -13.60 -1.15
CA GLN A 120 -20.84 -14.62 -2.12
C GLN A 120 -19.98 -14.56 -3.37
N PHE A 121 -19.67 -15.73 -3.89
CA PHE A 121 -19.11 -16.02 -5.20
C PHE A 121 -20.23 -16.61 -6.06
N ARG A 122 -20.30 -16.17 -7.32
CA ARG A 122 -21.21 -16.73 -8.31
C ARG A 122 -20.54 -16.78 -9.67
N LEU A 123 -20.75 -17.86 -10.40
CA LEU A 123 -20.36 -17.97 -11.78
C LEU A 123 -21.59 -17.72 -12.65
N LEU A 124 -21.56 -16.63 -13.41
CA LEU A 124 -22.62 -16.32 -14.38
C LEU A 124 -22.25 -16.88 -15.75
N GLN A 125 -23.09 -17.76 -16.27
CA GLN A 125 -22.99 -18.27 -17.63
C GLN A 125 -23.67 -17.33 -18.62
N PRO A 126 -23.36 -17.40 -19.93
CA PRO A 126 -23.98 -16.54 -20.96
C PRO A 126 -25.52 -16.58 -21.04
N GLN A 127 -26.13 -17.60 -20.45
CA GLN A 127 -27.58 -17.83 -20.40
C GLN A 127 -28.25 -17.12 -19.21
N ASP A 128 -27.50 -16.55 -18.26
CA ASP A 128 -28.04 -15.83 -17.11
C ASP A 128 -28.48 -14.40 -17.47
N GLU A 129 -29.59 -13.94 -16.88
CA GLU A 129 -30.17 -12.61 -17.16
C GLU A 129 -29.19 -11.46 -16.86
N ALA A 130 -28.44 -11.57 -15.75
CA ALA A 130 -27.47 -10.55 -15.36
C ALA A 130 -26.18 -10.56 -16.18
N TYR A 131 -25.92 -11.59 -16.98
CA TYR A 131 -24.65 -11.78 -17.69
C TYR A 131 -24.34 -10.59 -18.61
N LEU A 132 -25.27 -10.21 -19.48
CA LEU A 132 -25.05 -9.14 -20.47
C LEU A 132 -24.78 -7.78 -19.80
N HIS A 133 -25.47 -7.51 -18.69
CA HIS A 133 -25.30 -6.26 -17.94
C HIS A 133 -23.93 -6.20 -17.25
N LEU A 134 -23.44 -7.33 -16.73
CA LEU A 134 -22.12 -7.44 -16.11
C LEU A 134 -21.00 -7.45 -17.15
N GLN A 135 -21.20 -8.14 -18.28
CA GLN A 135 -20.24 -8.18 -19.37
C GLN A 135 -19.93 -6.77 -19.89
N ALA A 136 -20.95 -5.92 -20.02
CA ALA A 136 -20.79 -4.52 -20.42
C ALA A 136 -19.97 -3.65 -19.43
N LYS A 137 -19.70 -4.13 -18.21
CA LYS A 137 -18.85 -3.45 -17.22
C LYS A 137 -17.39 -3.88 -17.27
N LEU A 138 -17.09 -5.02 -17.89
CA LEU A 138 -15.72 -5.51 -18.01
C LEU A 138 -14.91 -4.52 -18.87
N GLY A 139 -13.71 -4.18 -18.41
CA GLY A 139 -12.76 -3.41 -19.22
C GLY A 139 -12.01 -4.30 -20.20
N ASP A 140 -11.06 -3.72 -20.95
CA ASP A 140 -10.24 -4.41 -21.98
C ASP A 140 -9.48 -5.65 -21.48
N ARG A 141 -9.33 -5.82 -20.17
CA ARG A 141 -8.64 -6.97 -19.54
C ARG A 141 -9.59 -8.03 -19.00
N GLY A 142 -10.89 -7.95 -19.32
CA GLY A 142 -11.90 -8.89 -18.82
C GLY A 142 -12.09 -8.82 -17.30
N THR A 143 -11.81 -7.67 -16.67
CA THR A 143 -11.95 -7.48 -15.22
C THR A 143 -12.65 -6.18 -14.88
N TYR A 144 -13.40 -6.16 -13.78
CA TYR A 144 -13.99 -4.95 -13.21
C TYR A 144 -14.02 -5.03 -11.69
N LEU A 145 -13.67 -3.94 -10.99
CA LEU A 145 -13.74 -3.85 -9.53
C LEU A 145 -14.42 -2.54 -9.16
N GLY A 146 -15.41 -2.60 -8.28
CA GLY A 146 -16.06 -1.40 -7.77
C GLY A 146 -17.49 -1.64 -7.32
N ARG A 147 -18.36 -0.67 -7.62
CA ARG A 147 -19.77 -0.68 -7.23
C ARG A 147 -20.65 -0.66 -8.47
N VAL A 148 -21.66 -1.51 -8.48
CA VAL A 148 -22.71 -1.56 -9.52
C VAL A 148 -24.05 -1.15 -8.92
N SER A 149 -25.08 -1.01 -9.76
CA SER A 149 -26.42 -0.66 -9.29
C SER A 149 -26.94 -1.72 -8.31
N GLN A 150 -27.67 -1.28 -7.28
CA GLN A 150 -28.21 -2.18 -6.27
C GLN A 150 -29.15 -3.23 -6.86
N GLU A 151 -29.97 -2.85 -7.84
CA GLU A 151 -30.83 -3.77 -8.59
C GLU A 151 -30.02 -4.92 -9.21
N LEU A 152 -28.87 -4.62 -9.79
CA LEU A 152 -28.03 -5.63 -10.41
C LEU A 152 -27.32 -6.51 -9.36
N MET A 153 -26.93 -5.94 -8.22
CA MET A 153 -26.40 -6.73 -7.09
C MET A 153 -27.43 -7.72 -6.55
N GLU A 154 -28.71 -7.31 -6.44
CA GLU A 154 -29.80 -8.15 -5.94
C GLU A 154 -30.21 -9.25 -6.93
N VAL A 155 -29.95 -9.07 -8.22
CA VAL A 155 -30.13 -10.12 -9.24
C VAL A 155 -28.98 -11.13 -9.19
N VAL A 156 -27.75 -10.67 -8.94
CA VAL A 156 -26.54 -11.52 -8.98
C VAL A 156 -26.34 -12.28 -7.67
N PHE A 157 -26.55 -11.63 -6.52
CA PHE A 157 -26.27 -12.19 -5.21
C PHE A 157 -27.54 -12.32 -4.38
N ASP A 158 -27.66 -13.44 -3.66
CA ASP A 158 -28.75 -13.68 -2.71
C ASP A 158 -28.51 -12.92 -1.40
N GLU A 159 -27.26 -12.61 -1.10
CA GLU A 159 -26.83 -11.86 0.07
C GLU A 159 -26.47 -10.39 -0.25
N LYS A 160 -26.61 -9.52 0.75
CA LYS A 160 -26.35 -8.07 0.59
C LYS A 160 -24.86 -7.76 0.44
N ALA A 161 -24.39 -7.66 -0.79
CA ALA A 161 -23.08 -7.14 -1.14
C ALA A 161 -23.13 -5.65 -1.54
N GLN A 162 -22.06 -4.91 -1.23
CA GLN A 162 -21.94 -3.46 -1.48
C GLN A 162 -20.85 -3.12 -2.51
N SER A 163 -19.90 -4.03 -2.72
CA SER A 163 -18.92 -3.94 -3.80
C SER A 163 -18.79 -5.29 -4.50
N ILE A 164 -18.34 -5.25 -5.76
CA ILE A 164 -18.23 -6.41 -6.64
C ILE A 164 -16.87 -6.42 -7.36
N ALA A 165 -16.27 -7.60 -7.46
CA ALA A 165 -15.20 -7.89 -8.39
C ALA A 165 -15.69 -8.89 -9.44
N LEU A 166 -15.40 -8.59 -10.70
CA LEU A 166 -15.79 -9.37 -11.86
C LEU A 166 -14.55 -9.78 -12.62
N ILE A 167 -14.54 -11.02 -13.09
CA ILE A 167 -13.54 -11.49 -14.04
C ILE A 167 -14.15 -12.47 -15.04
N GLU A 168 -13.84 -12.26 -16.31
CA GLU A 168 -14.21 -13.18 -17.39
C GLU A 168 -13.39 -14.47 -17.29
N VAL A 169 -14.10 -15.60 -17.31
CA VAL A 169 -13.50 -16.93 -17.26
C VAL A 169 -13.38 -17.43 -18.69
N VAL A 170 -12.19 -17.26 -19.26
CA VAL A 170 -11.87 -17.66 -20.63
C VAL A 170 -10.91 -18.85 -20.59
N HIS A 171 -11.18 -19.85 -21.42
CA HIS A 171 -10.26 -20.93 -21.69
C HIS A 171 -9.67 -20.80 -23.09
N GLU A 172 -8.36 -20.54 -23.12
CA GLU A 172 -7.57 -20.54 -24.34
C GLU A 172 -7.02 -21.96 -24.59
N SER A 173 -7.40 -22.55 -25.72
CA SER A 173 -6.77 -23.75 -26.28
C SER A 173 -6.01 -23.39 -27.57
N GLU A 174 -5.23 -24.32 -28.13
CA GLU A 174 -4.39 -24.07 -29.31
C GLU A 174 -5.18 -23.52 -30.53
N ASP A 175 -6.47 -23.89 -30.65
CA ASP A 175 -7.31 -23.54 -31.79
C ASP A 175 -8.58 -22.73 -31.46
N THR A 176 -8.95 -22.59 -30.18
CA THR A 176 -10.23 -21.98 -29.77
C THR A 176 -10.12 -21.21 -28.46
N GLU A 177 -10.78 -20.05 -28.43
CA GLU A 177 -11.02 -19.27 -27.22
C GLU A 177 -12.50 -19.46 -26.82
N GLU A 178 -12.73 -20.10 -25.68
CA GLU A 178 -14.09 -20.38 -25.18
C GLU A 178 -14.35 -19.57 -23.90
N ILE A 179 -15.41 -18.75 -23.93
CA ILE A 179 -15.85 -17.96 -22.77
C ILE A 179 -16.84 -18.82 -21.99
N PHE A 180 -16.45 -19.23 -20.78
CA PHE A 180 -17.32 -20.03 -19.90
C PHE A 180 -18.32 -19.18 -19.14
N GLY A 181 -17.95 -17.95 -18.79
CA GLY A 181 -18.79 -17.10 -17.97
C GLY A 181 -18.04 -15.93 -17.32
N ILE A 182 -18.70 -15.32 -16.35
CA ILE A 182 -18.14 -14.26 -15.51
C ILE A 182 -18.15 -14.77 -14.07
N ALA A 183 -16.97 -14.81 -13.46
CA ALA A 183 -16.83 -15.02 -12.02
C ALA A 183 -17.06 -13.69 -11.29
N ALA A 184 -18.09 -13.66 -10.46
CA ALA A 184 -18.49 -12.50 -9.67
C ALA A 184 -18.25 -12.76 -8.18
N PHE A 185 -17.57 -11.83 -7.51
CA PHE A 185 -17.30 -11.85 -6.08
C PHE A 185 -17.95 -10.64 -5.43
N GLY A 186 -18.84 -10.88 -4.47
CA GLY A 186 -19.51 -9.85 -3.69
C GLY A 186 -18.86 -9.69 -2.32
N ALA A 187 -18.62 -8.45 -1.90
CA ALA A 187 -18.17 -8.12 -0.55
C ALA A 187 -19.18 -7.24 0.18
N LYS A 188 -19.24 -7.37 1.51
CA LYS A 188 -20.19 -6.62 2.35
C LYS A 188 -19.82 -5.15 2.48
N ASP A 189 -18.53 -4.85 2.39
CA ASP A 189 -17.99 -3.51 2.48
C ASP A 189 -17.91 -2.87 1.09
N ALA A 190 -18.37 -1.63 0.99
CA ALA A 190 -18.40 -0.86 -0.24
C ALA A 190 -17.00 -0.41 -0.70
N ASP A 191 -16.02 -0.44 0.20
CA ASP A 191 -14.62 -0.06 -0.04
C ASP A 191 -13.68 -1.27 -0.16
N HIS A 192 -14.22 -2.50 -0.12
CA HIS A 192 -13.43 -3.72 -0.26
C HIS A 192 -12.83 -3.86 -1.66
N PHE A 193 -13.65 -3.72 -2.71
CA PHE A 193 -13.17 -3.75 -4.10
C PHE A 193 -13.04 -2.35 -4.66
N GLN A 194 -11.81 -1.93 -4.93
CA GLN A 194 -11.50 -0.61 -5.46
C GLN A 194 -10.83 -0.73 -6.84
N PRO A 195 -11.10 0.20 -7.79
CA PRO A 195 -10.49 0.17 -9.12
C PRO A 195 -8.96 0.21 -9.14
N GLN A 196 -8.33 0.66 -8.06
CA GLN A 196 -6.86 0.79 -7.92
C GLN A 196 -6.19 -0.51 -7.46
N MET A 197 -6.96 -1.50 -7.00
CA MET A 197 -6.41 -2.77 -6.51
C MET A 197 -5.82 -3.59 -7.65
N ASP A 198 -4.78 -4.37 -7.31
CA ASP A 198 -4.25 -5.37 -8.24
C ASP A 198 -5.28 -6.49 -8.44
N THR A 199 -5.36 -6.97 -9.69
CA THR A 199 -6.23 -8.06 -10.11
C THR A 199 -5.49 -9.38 -10.31
N PHE A 200 -4.22 -9.49 -9.90
CA PHE A 200 -3.40 -10.70 -10.04
C PHE A 200 -4.10 -11.94 -9.49
N PHE A 201 -4.58 -11.87 -8.25
CA PHE A 201 -5.19 -13.00 -7.56
C PHE A 201 -6.51 -13.46 -8.20
N ILE A 202 -7.39 -12.53 -8.56
CA ILE A 202 -8.65 -12.88 -9.24
C ILE A 202 -8.37 -13.48 -10.63
N ARG A 203 -7.33 -13.00 -11.33
CA ARG A 203 -6.88 -13.55 -12.63
C ARG A 203 -6.33 -14.95 -12.52
N GLU A 204 -5.51 -15.22 -11.50
CA GLU A 204 -5.06 -16.58 -11.24
C GLU A 204 -6.24 -17.49 -10.97
N LEU A 205 -7.18 -17.09 -10.10
CA LEU A 205 -8.37 -17.89 -9.83
C LEU A 205 -9.20 -18.16 -11.10
N ALA A 206 -9.45 -17.15 -11.95
CA ALA A 206 -10.19 -17.34 -13.20
C ALA A 206 -9.53 -18.34 -14.16
N ARG A 207 -8.19 -18.32 -14.26
CA ARG A 207 -7.46 -19.31 -15.06
C ARG A 207 -7.69 -20.74 -14.56
N LEU A 208 -7.81 -20.95 -13.26
CA LEU A 208 -8.07 -22.28 -12.70
C LEU A 208 -9.47 -22.75 -12.97
N LEU A 209 -10.43 -21.86 -12.71
CA LEU A 209 -11.82 -22.11 -12.99
C LEU A 209 -11.96 -22.53 -14.44
N SER A 210 -11.35 -21.80 -15.38
CA SER A 210 -11.39 -22.15 -16.81
C SER A 210 -10.92 -23.58 -17.10
N ARG A 211 -9.87 -24.06 -16.44
CA ARG A 211 -9.34 -25.42 -16.65
C ARG A 211 -10.23 -26.50 -16.05
N HIS A 212 -10.79 -26.24 -14.87
CA HIS A 212 -11.72 -27.17 -14.24
C HIS A 212 -13.04 -27.26 -15.00
N PHE A 213 -13.54 -26.16 -15.57
CA PHE A 213 -14.75 -26.17 -16.39
C PHE A 213 -14.64 -27.06 -17.62
N VAL A 214 -13.49 -27.06 -18.30
CA VAL A 214 -13.24 -27.98 -19.44
C VAL A 214 -13.39 -29.44 -19.01
N HIS A 215 -13.02 -29.79 -17.78
CA HIS A 215 -13.15 -31.15 -17.27
C HIS A 215 -14.60 -31.50 -16.91
N LEU A 216 -15.37 -30.53 -16.42
CA LEU A 216 -16.77 -30.73 -16.00
C LEU A 216 -17.78 -30.73 -17.15
N VAL A 217 -17.47 -30.06 -18.26
CA VAL A 217 -18.36 -29.93 -19.43
C VAL A 217 -18.14 -31.06 -20.47
N ARG A 218 -17.04 -31.83 -20.37
CA ARG A 218 -16.75 -32.99 -21.21
C ARG A 218 -17.27 -34.29 -20.60
#